data_AF-A0AAQ3RKQ5-F1
#
_entry.id   AF-A0AAQ3RKQ5-F1
#
_cell.length_a   1.000
_cell.length_b   1.000
_cell.length_c   1.000
_cell.angle_alpha   90.00
_cell.angle_beta   90.00
_cell.angle_gamma   90.00
#
_symmetry.space_group_name_H-M   'P 1'
#
loop_
_entity.id
_entity.type
_entity.pdbx_description
1 polymer ?
#
loop_
_entity_poly.entity_id
_entity_poly.type
_entity_poly.pdbx_seq_one_letter_code
_entity_poly.pdbx_strand_id
1 'polypeptide(L)'
;MGGKSCYVRQVALIAIMAQLPSHCISRALVMASRLEALVDSKMHSRSRKELLLDTQVIGQEQEQEQLMAEPHHRLLQEFGIAYKDFYQNLKAAIQDDDCAKSFHLLKHARSIAKRLIGS
;
A
#
# COMPACT_ATOMS: atom_id res chain seq x y z
N MET A 1 7.66 19.41 -22.42
CA MET A 1 7.05 18.82 -21.21
C MET A 1 7.33 17.32 -21.21
N GLY A 2 8.42 16.85 -20.57
CA GLY A 2 8.91 15.47 -20.73
C GLY A 2 9.47 14.84 -19.46
N GLY A 3 8.77 14.98 -18.32
CA GLY A 3 9.28 14.58 -17.00
C GLY A 3 8.57 13.42 -16.31
N LYS A 4 7.50 12.85 -16.87
CA LYS A 4 6.57 11.92 -16.18
C LYS A 4 6.97 10.43 -16.26
N SER A 5 8.26 10.14 -16.40
CA SER A 5 8.74 8.75 -16.55
C SER A 5 10.12 8.56 -15.93
N CYS A 6 10.44 9.34 -14.89
CA CYS A 6 11.75 9.24 -14.24
C CYS A 6 11.74 8.10 -13.21
N TYR A 7 10.69 8.02 -12.38
CA TYR A 7 10.67 7.11 -11.24
C TYR A 7 10.54 5.64 -11.63
N VAL A 8 9.60 5.28 -12.51
CA VAL A 8 9.45 3.89 -12.97
C VAL A 8 10.70 3.41 -13.70
N ARG A 9 11.32 4.26 -14.53
CA ARG A 9 12.56 3.94 -15.24
C ARG A 9 13.76 3.82 -14.30
N GLN A 10 13.89 4.71 -13.32
CA GLN A 10 14.95 4.64 -12.30
C GLN A 10 14.82 3.39 -11.44
N VAL A 11 13.61 3.04 -11.00
CA VAL A 11 13.37 1.84 -10.18
C VAL A 11 13.69 0.57 -10.98
N ALA A 12 13.29 0.51 -12.26
CA ALA A 12 13.65 -0.60 -13.14
C ALA A 12 15.17 -0.75 -13.28
N LEU A 13 15.88 0.36 -13.53
CA LEU A 13 17.32 0.37 -13.69
C LEU A 13 18.04 -0.09 -12.43
N ILE A 14 17.69 0.46 -11.27
CA ILE A 14 18.29 0.09 -9.97
C ILE A 14 18.05 -1.39 -9.67
N ALA A 15 16.84 -1.89 -9.92
CA ALA A 15 16.49 -3.27 -9.64
C ALA A 15 17.27 -4.26 -10.54
N ILE A 16 17.50 -3.90 -11.80
CA ILE A 16 18.35 -4.66 -12.73
C ILE A 16 19.82 -4.61 -12.28
N MET A 17 20.33 -3.43 -11.91
CA MET A 17 21.72 -3.26 -11.44
C MET A 17 21.99 -4.04 -10.15
N ALA A 18 21.00 -4.13 -9.27
CA ALA A 18 21.06 -4.93 -8.04
C ALA A 18 20.83 -6.43 -8.29
N GLN A 19 20.76 -6.89 -9.55
CA GLN A 19 20.57 -8.28 -9.95
C GLN A 19 19.36 -8.94 -9.27
N LEU A 20 18.29 -8.17 -9.05
CA LEU A 20 17.11 -8.69 -8.39
C LEU A 20 16.37 -9.67 -9.31
N PRO A 21 15.73 -10.71 -8.76
CA PRO A 21 14.88 -11.61 -9.53
C PRO A 21 13.79 -10.84 -10.28
N SER A 22 13.39 -11.33 -11.47
CA SER A 22 12.40 -10.69 -12.33
C SER A 22 11.08 -10.37 -11.60
N HIS A 23 10.61 -11.28 -10.74
CA HIS A 23 9.43 -11.06 -9.91
C HIS A 23 9.54 -9.83 -8.99
N CYS A 24 10.73 -9.57 -8.43
CA CYS A 24 10.99 -8.40 -7.60
C CYS A 24 11.00 -7.11 -8.43
N ILE A 25 11.55 -7.15 -9.64
CA ILE A 25 11.56 -6.03 -10.59
C ILE A 25 10.12 -5.67 -10.96
N SER A 26 9.32 -6.64 -11.41
CA SER A 26 7.92 -6.42 -11.78
C SER A 26 7.10 -5.80 -10.65
N ARG A 27 7.26 -6.31 -9.41
CA ARG A 27 6.58 -5.77 -8.24
C ARG A 27 7.01 -4.33 -7.94
N ALA A 28 8.30 -4.02 -8.05
CA ALA A 28 8.84 -2.68 -7.83
C ALA A 28 8.31 -1.69 -8.87
N LEU A 29 8.20 -2.08 -10.15
CA LEU A 29 7.60 -1.24 -11.19
C LEU A 29 6.13 -0.91 -10.88
N VAL A 30 5.32 -1.89 -10.50
CA VAL A 30 3.90 -1.66 -10.17
C VAL A 30 3.76 -0.68 -9.01
N MET A 31 4.59 -0.82 -7.97
CA MET A 31 4.60 0.13 -6.85
C MET A 31 5.06 1.53 -7.29
N ALA A 32 6.08 1.63 -8.12
CA ALA A 32 6.58 2.90 -8.64
C ALA A 32 5.52 3.63 -9.48
N SER A 33 4.82 2.91 -10.37
CA SER A 33 3.75 3.50 -11.19
C SER A 33 2.57 3.98 -10.34
N ARG A 34 2.18 3.22 -9.31
CA ARG A 34 1.13 3.64 -8.36
C ARG A 34 1.54 4.85 -7.55
N LEU A 35 2.80 4.91 -7.12
CA LEU A 35 3.34 6.06 -6.40
C LEU A 35 3.34 7.31 -7.29
N GLU A 36 3.76 7.18 -8.55
CA GLU A 36 3.74 8.29 -9.52
C GLU A 36 2.31 8.81 -9.73
N ALA A 37 1.32 7.92 -9.89
CA ALA A 37 -0.10 8.30 -9.99
C ALA A 37 -0.65 8.98 -8.72
N LEU A 38 -0.26 8.51 -7.53
CA LEU A 38 -0.64 9.14 -6.26
C LEU A 38 0.01 10.52 -6.07
N VAL A 39 1.26 10.68 -6.49
CA VAL A 39 1.95 11.98 -6.46
C VAL A 39 1.32 12.95 -7.46
N ASP A 40 1.06 12.49 -8.68
CA ASP A 40 0.42 13.31 -9.72
C ASP A 40 -0.98 13.76 -9.29
N SER A 41 -1.82 12.86 -8.76
CA SER A 41 -3.14 13.21 -8.23
C SER A 41 -3.08 14.14 -7.00
N LYS A 42 -2.04 14.02 -6.15
CA LYS A 42 -1.83 14.92 -5.01
C LYS A 42 -1.37 16.31 -5.44
N MET A 43 -0.53 16.41 -6.47
CA MET A 43 -0.11 17.69 -7.05
C MET A 43 -1.27 18.34 -7.80
N HIS A 44 -2.07 17.53 -8.51
CA HIS A 44 -3.25 18.02 -9.21
C HIS A 44 -4.37 18.42 -8.25
N SER A 45 -4.54 17.77 -7.08
CA SER A 45 -5.53 18.19 -6.07
C SER A 45 -5.15 19.47 -5.31
N ARG A 46 -3.85 19.84 -5.25
CA ARG A 46 -3.42 21.18 -4.84
C ARG A 46 -3.79 22.25 -5.88
N SER A 47 -3.65 21.93 -7.17
CA SER A 47 -4.03 22.81 -8.29
C SER A 47 -5.55 22.88 -8.52
N ARG A 48 -6.29 21.80 -8.26
CA ARG A 48 -7.74 21.69 -8.47
C ARG A 48 -8.56 22.45 -7.44
N LYS A 49 -8.01 22.81 -6.27
CA LYS A 49 -8.68 23.71 -5.33
C LYS A 49 -8.79 25.15 -5.85
N GLU A 50 -7.98 25.56 -6.83
CA GLU A 50 -8.17 26.83 -7.56
C GLU A 50 -9.17 26.69 -8.73
N LEU A 51 -9.32 25.48 -9.29
CA LEU A 51 -10.17 25.21 -10.46
C LEU A 51 -11.47 24.47 -10.11
N LEU A 52 -11.96 24.60 -8.87
CA LEU A 52 -13.17 23.90 -8.37
C LEU A 52 -14.41 24.81 -8.32
N LEU A 53 -14.36 25.98 -8.95
CA LEU A 53 -15.55 26.81 -9.17
C LEU A 53 -16.16 26.61 -10.56
N ASP A 54 -15.51 25.86 -11.45
CA ASP A 54 -15.99 25.70 -12.82
C ASP A 54 -15.80 24.26 -13.27
N THR A 55 -16.83 23.67 -13.85
CA THR A 55 -16.87 22.27 -14.36
C THR A 55 -17.19 21.20 -13.31
N GLN A 56 -18.35 21.36 -12.68
CA GLN A 56 -19.30 20.24 -12.53
C GLN A 56 -19.59 19.64 -13.93
N VAL A 57 -19.87 18.33 -14.03
CA VAL A 57 -20.01 17.49 -15.26
C VAL A 57 -18.64 16.92 -15.69
N ILE A 58 -18.26 15.69 -15.34
CA ILE A 58 -18.63 14.37 -15.91
C ILE A 58 -18.31 13.36 -14.78
N GLY A 59 -19.18 12.49 -14.25
CA GLY A 59 -20.15 11.64 -14.94
C GLY A 59 -19.51 10.27 -15.22
N GLN A 60 -19.63 9.32 -14.29
CA GLN A 60 -19.55 7.87 -14.54
C GLN A 60 -18.20 7.25 -14.96
N GLU A 61 -17.22 7.15 -14.05
CA GLU A 61 -16.13 6.16 -14.19
C GLU A 61 -15.80 5.40 -12.89
N GLN A 62 -16.47 5.68 -11.76
CA GLN A 62 -16.14 5.06 -10.47
C GLN A 62 -16.80 3.69 -10.20
N GLU A 63 -17.79 3.27 -10.98
CA GLU A 63 -18.49 1.99 -10.75
C GLU A 63 -17.95 0.80 -11.59
N GLN A 64 -17.15 1.03 -12.63
CA GLN A 64 -16.67 -0.06 -13.49
C GLN A 64 -15.36 -0.70 -12.97
N GLU A 65 -14.54 0.04 -12.22
CA GLU A 65 -13.21 -0.44 -11.79
C GLU A 65 -13.25 -1.28 -10.48
N GLN A 66 -14.39 -1.30 -9.77
CA GLN A 66 -14.59 -2.14 -8.59
C GLN A 66 -14.87 -3.62 -8.94
N LEU A 67 -15.21 -3.94 -10.19
CA LEU A 67 -15.56 -5.31 -10.59
C LEU A 67 -14.37 -6.19 -10.98
N MET A 68 -13.16 -5.63 -11.08
CA MET A 68 -11.95 -6.37 -11.44
C MET A 68 -10.83 -6.07 -10.44
N ALA A 69 -11.15 -6.12 -9.13
CA ALA A 69 -10.13 -6.08 -8.10
C ALA A 69 -9.24 -7.33 -8.22
N GLU A 70 -8.14 -7.15 -8.94
CA GLU A 70 -7.05 -8.09 -9.13
C GLU A 70 -6.73 -8.82 -7.80
N PRO A 71 -6.68 -10.17 -7.76
CA PRO A 71 -6.51 -10.95 -6.52
C PRO A 71 -5.33 -10.47 -5.67
N HIS A 72 -4.27 -9.96 -6.31
CA HIS A 72 -3.10 -9.45 -5.60
C HIS A 72 -3.37 -8.13 -4.86
N HIS A 73 -4.33 -7.30 -5.28
CA HIS A 73 -4.67 -6.08 -4.55
C HIS A 73 -5.40 -6.38 -3.24
N ARG A 74 -6.33 -7.34 -3.26
CA ARG A 74 -7.05 -7.81 -2.07
C ARG A 74 -6.10 -8.48 -1.09
N LEU A 75 -5.23 -9.38 -1.58
CA LEU A 75 -4.24 -10.05 -0.73
C LEU A 75 -3.29 -9.05 -0.06
N LEU A 76 -2.76 -8.08 -0.82
CA LEU A 76 -1.83 -7.09 -0.25
C LEU A 76 -2.51 -6.22 0.83
N GLN A 77 -3.80 -5.90 0.64
CA GLN A 77 -4.59 -5.15 1.60
C GLN A 77 -4.84 -5.97 2.88
N GLU A 78 -5.22 -7.23 2.76
CA GLU A 78 -5.41 -8.14 3.90
C GLU A 78 -4.11 -8.36 4.69
N PHE A 79 -2.98 -8.54 3.99
CA PHE A 79 -1.66 -8.62 4.62
C PHE A 79 -1.30 -7.34 5.37
N GLY A 80 -1.59 -6.16 4.78
CA GLY A 80 -1.34 -4.87 5.41
C GLY A 80 -2.16 -4.67 6.70
N ILE A 81 -3.44 -5.04 6.68
CA ILE A 81 -4.32 -4.99 7.85
C ILE A 81 -3.81 -5.93 8.94
N ALA A 82 -3.54 -7.20 8.59
CA ALA A 82 -3.04 -8.17 9.55
C ALA A 82 -1.69 -7.77 10.16
N TYR A 83 -0.76 -7.21 9.38
CA TYR A 83 0.52 -6.74 9.90
C TYR A 83 0.36 -5.55 10.86
N LYS A 84 -0.55 -4.62 10.54
CA LYS A 84 -0.87 -3.49 11.42
C LYS A 84 -1.43 -3.99 12.76
N ASP A 85 -2.37 -4.92 12.73
CA ASP A 85 -2.98 -5.50 13.93
C ASP A 85 -1.94 -6.24 14.77
N PHE A 86 -1.06 -7.02 14.13
CA PHE A 86 0.06 -7.68 14.81
C PHE A 86 0.93 -6.67 15.57
N TYR A 87 1.38 -5.61 14.90
CA TYR A 87 2.23 -4.60 15.49
C TYR A 87 1.54 -3.85 16.64
N GLN A 88 0.25 -3.54 16.50
CA GLN A 88 -0.52 -2.88 17.56
C GLN A 88 -0.63 -3.74 18.82
N ASN A 89 -0.87 -5.05 18.68
CA ASN A 89 -0.94 -5.96 19.81
C ASN A 89 0.43 -6.09 20.51
N LEU A 90 1.52 -6.16 19.74
CA LEU A 90 2.87 -6.23 20.30
C LEU A 90 3.22 -4.93 21.06
N LYS A 91 2.91 -3.78 20.46
CA LYS A 91 3.13 -2.48 21.09
C LYS A 91 2.33 -2.35 22.38
N ALA A 92 1.05 -2.72 22.36
CA ALA A 92 0.20 -2.67 23.54
C ALA A 92 0.71 -3.61 24.64
N ALA A 93 1.15 -4.83 24.31
CA ALA A 93 1.68 -5.78 25.28
C ALA A 93 2.94 -5.27 26.01
N ILE A 94 3.80 -4.51 25.32
CA ILE A 94 5.01 -3.92 25.90
C ILE A 94 4.70 -2.71 26.79
N GLN A 95 3.59 -2.02 26.53
CA GLN A 95 3.20 -0.81 27.23
C GLN A 95 2.23 -1.05 28.40
N ASP A 96 1.67 -2.26 28.52
CA ASP A 96 0.71 -2.62 29.56
C ASP A 96 1.44 -3.18 30.79
N ASP A 97 1.16 -2.58 31.95
CA ASP A 97 1.71 -3.01 33.25
C ASP A 97 1.02 -4.29 33.79
N ASP A 98 -0.14 -4.66 33.24
CA ASP A 98 -0.87 -5.88 33.61
C ASP A 98 -0.35 -7.09 32.81
N CYS A 99 0.36 -7.97 33.52
CA CYS A 99 0.95 -9.17 32.94
C CYS A 99 -0.09 -10.12 32.32
N ALA A 100 -1.31 -10.19 32.84
CA ALA A 100 -2.35 -11.04 32.27
C ALA A 100 -2.84 -10.48 30.93
N LYS A 101 -3.07 -9.17 30.85
CA LYS A 101 -3.44 -8.49 29.59
C LYS A 101 -2.32 -8.56 28.57
N SER A 102 -1.08 -8.29 28.97
CA SER A 102 0.10 -8.42 28.11
C SER A 102 0.21 -9.83 27.53
N PHE A 103 0.03 -10.87 28.35
CA PHE A 103 0.03 -12.26 27.89
C PHE A 103 -1.09 -12.55 26.87
N HIS A 104 -2.30 -12.02 27.09
CA HIS A 104 -3.40 -12.16 26.13
C HIS A 104 -3.11 -11.46 24.80
N LEU A 105 -2.56 -10.25 24.84
CA LEU A 105 -2.14 -9.50 23.64
C LEU A 105 -1.05 -10.24 22.87
N LEU A 106 -0.07 -10.84 23.56
CA LEU A 106 0.98 -11.65 22.94
C LEU A 106 0.43 -12.93 22.30
N LYS A 107 -0.53 -13.61 22.95
CA LYS A 107 -1.23 -14.74 22.33
C LYS A 107 -1.95 -14.32 21.05
N HIS A 108 -2.60 -13.16 21.07
CA HIS A 108 -3.30 -12.64 19.90
C HIS A 108 -2.33 -12.26 18.78
N ALA A 109 -1.24 -11.55 19.09
CA ALA A 109 -0.17 -11.24 18.14
C ALA A 109 0.43 -12.52 17.52
N ARG A 110 0.68 -13.56 18.32
CA ARG A 110 1.16 -14.87 17.82
C ARG A 110 0.18 -15.50 16.84
N SER A 111 -1.12 -15.43 17.10
CA SER A 111 -2.16 -15.95 16.19
C SER A 111 -2.14 -15.24 14.84
N ILE A 112 -1.99 -13.91 14.85
CA ILE A 112 -1.91 -13.12 13.62
C ILE A 112 -0.61 -13.44 12.86
N ALA A 113 0.52 -13.57 13.57
CA ALA A 113 1.80 -13.93 12.97
C ALA A 113 1.74 -15.29 12.25
N LYS A 114 1.10 -16.29 12.86
CA LYS A 114 0.85 -17.60 12.25
C LYS A 114 0.10 -17.50 10.92
N ARG A 115 -0.97 -16.70 10.89
CA ARG A 115 -1.74 -16.43 9.67
C ARG A 115 -0.89 -15.73 8.60
N LEU A 116 -0.02 -14.80 8.99
CA LEU A 116 0.87 -14.07 8.06
C LEU A 116 1.97 -14.97 7.45
N ILE A 117 2.49 -15.95 8.19
CA ILE A 117 3.53 -16.88 7.72
C ILE A 117 2.95 -18.16 7.09
N GLY A 118 1.63 -18.35 7.12
CA GLY A 118 0.97 -19.55 6.59
C GLY A 118 1.19 -20.82 7.41
N SER A 119 1.36 -20.71 8.73
CA SER A 119 1.67 -21.81 9.68
C SER A 119 0.59 -22.05 10.73
#